data_AF-A0A553FNB6-F1
#
_entry.id   AF-A0A553FNB6-F1
#
_cell.length_a   1.000
_cell.length_b   1.000
_cell.length_c   1.000
_cell.angle_alpha   90.00
_cell.angle_beta   90.00
_cell.angle_gamma   90.00
#
_symmetry.space_group_name_H-M   'P 1'
#
loop_
_entity.id
_entity.type
_entity.pdbx_description
1 polymer ?
#
loop_
_entity_poly.entity_id
_entity_poly.type
_entity_poly.pdbx_seq_one_letter_code
_entity_poly.pdbx_strand_id
1 'polypeptide(L)'
;MHALVKKVNYLLPLALAFVFTISTDAQDKRSKLKLDDVEYPMDMIHLHEKGFLILSHFSIGGRKKDRQLLLFDAKGNQQWEKGIEKHYGSKEGRIMMVTSPSGKISYTIEIKEQASPNKLLFNNKTHHLTQITQEGKARKMAIEGRKEFGKSLQAIFCDDAYLYYLASENGWEIHKKKKAGERLVLNRFDHNALKWERFYFKLPPLKALENATFWHFLGQTENEKYLIAKRFDNETGETYADMLTFGDRAEIIDRQPIELSFDNKFIRPARALSVPRQKWKNMMDMTFQKTIPWPRTAHTNEMPFQETIVVSSNRTPSSRSNLPTTINTPTSPVLPGAFGHWYLDAEHNYLYAYGLLGPKPFKKIGPVNDGFYVYKYDLKGNLIWKTIHSDVPELLDEKQFRVHSTPYLRKITLKVLADETLNFSVHVPNTLFSYEITSEGQVVDVVIQKKAEQYTNSMVHNSSRQLRSEAFVKKNPIEKKDKHSVVYSNFYSSVGEILMRIDNRSGEVDIMYFESR
;
A
#
# COMPACT_ATOMS: atom_id res chain seq x y z
N MET A 1 43.74 22.28 47.93
CA MET A 1 43.48 21.38 46.79
C MET A 1 42.42 20.32 47.08
N HIS A 2 42.49 19.55 48.16
CA HIS A 2 41.55 18.44 48.41
C HIS A 2 40.05 18.82 48.51
N ALA A 3 39.72 20.00 49.06
CA ALA A 3 38.34 20.47 49.15
C ALA A 3 37.74 20.88 47.80
N LEU A 4 38.59 21.30 46.84
CA LEU A 4 38.14 21.69 45.49
C LEU A 4 37.82 20.45 44.65
N VAL A 5 38.65 19.40 44.75
CA VAL A 5 38.46 18.11 44.05
C VAL A 5 37.16 17.43 44.49
N LYS A 6 36.82 17.47 45.79
CA LYS A 6 35.54 16.92 46.27
C LYS A 6 34.32 17.66 45.70
N LYS A 7 34.35 18.99 45.59
CA LYS A 7 33.21 19.76 45.04
C LYS A 7 32.98 19.49 43.55
N VAL A 8 34.04 19.30 42.77
CA VAL A 8 33.93 18.96 41.33
C VAL A 8 33.34 17.56 41.14
N ASN A 9 33.68 16.60 42.00
CA ASN A 9 33.16 15.23 41.93
C ASN A 9 31.65 15.10 42.24
N TYR A 10 31.04 16.05 42.94
CA TYR A 10 29.58 16.06 43.15
C TYR A 10 28.83 16.87 42.11
N LEU A 11 29.45 17.90 41.53
CA LEU A 11 28.80 18.74 40.51
C LEU A 11 28.75 18.06 39.14
N LEU A 12 29.76 17.26 38.77
CA LEU A 12 29.80 16.61 37.47
C LEU A 12 28.69 15.54 37.29
N PRO A 13 28.41 14.64 38.26
CA PRO A 13 27.30 13.69 38.14
C PRO A 13 25.94 14.38 38.15
N LEU A 14 25.80 15.50 38.87
CA LEU A 14 24.55 16.27 38.94
C LEU A 14 24.31 17.04 37.64
N ALA A 15 25.36 17.64 37.06
CA ALA A 15 25.30 18.26 35.74
C ALA A 15 25.03 17.23 34.65
N LEU A 16 25.67 16.06 34.70
CA LEU A 16 25.38 14.94 33.79
C LEU A 16 23.94 14.45 33.96
N ALA A 17 23.47 14.24 35.19
CA ALA A 17 22.09 13.83 35.47
C ALA A 17 21.08 14.87 34.97
N PHE A 18 21.37 16.16 35.12
CA PHE A 18 20.54 17.28 34.65
C PHE A 18 20.55 17.40 33.12
N VAL A 19 21.72 17.22 32.47
CA VAL A 19 21.82 17.13 31.00
C VAL A 19 21.08 15.90 30.48
N PHE A 20 21.16 14.75 31.17
CA PHE A 20 20.39 13.56 30.82
C PHE A 20 18.89 13.77 30.99
N THR A 21 18.42 14.42 32.07
CA THR A 21 16.98 14.69 32.27
C THR A 21 16.43 15.72 31.30
N ILE A 22 17.18 16.80 31.01
CA ILE A 22 16.78 17.78 29.98
C ILE A 22 16.80 17.14 28.59
N SER A 23 17.77 16.27 28.29
CA SER A 23 17.82 15.56 27.00
C SER A 23 16.66 14.57 26.81
N THR A 24 16.09 14.04 27.91
CA THR A 24 14.93 13.13 27.83
C THR A 24 13.59 13.86 27.63
N ASP A 25 13.46 15.11 28.11
CA ASP A 25 12.25 15.93 27.92
C ASP A 25 12.29 16.80 26.64
N ALA A 26 13.47 17.02 26.05
CA ALA A 26 13.65 17.99 24.96
C ALA A 26 13.20 17.55 23.55
N GLN A 27 12.63 16.35 23.29
CA GLN A 27 12.63 15.82 21.91
C GLN A 27 11.38 15.13 21.34
N ASP A 28 10.21 15.23 21.97
CA ASP A 28 8.98 14.74 21.34
C ASP A 28 8.04 15.92 21.08
N LYS A 29 8.14 16.52 19.87
CA LYS A 29 7.18 17.56 19.46
C LYS A 29 5.82 16.91 19.24
N ARG A 30 4.82 17.39 19.98
CA ARG A 30 3.42 16.95 19.81
C ARG A 30 2.61 18.08 19.20
N SER A 31 2.10 17.83 18.01
CA SER A 31 1.11 18.69 17.37
C SER A 31 -0.24 18.00 17.53
N LYS A 32 -1.15 18.64 18.28
CA LYS A 32 -2.53 18.18 18.32
C LYS A 32 -3.26 18.77 17.12
N LEU A 33 -3.69 17.91 16.20
CA LEU A 33 -4.67 18.30 15.21
C LEU A 33 -6.03 18.10 15.88
N LYS A 34 -6.62 19.20 16.35
CA LYS A 34 -8.02 19.17 16.80
C LYS A 34 -8.90 19.10 15.55
N LEU A 35 -9.02 17.89 15.05
CA LEU A 35 -10.11 17.50 14.17
C LEU A 35 -11.42 17.78 14.91
N ASP A 36 -12.41 18.35 14.23
CA ASP A 36 -13.78 18.37 14.77
C ASP A 36 -14.17 16.91 15.09
N ASP A 37 -15.07 16.68 16.08
CA ASP A 37 -15.34 15.36 16.73
C ASP A 37 -15.63 14.16 15.78
N VAL A 38 -15.72 14.38 14.46
CA VAL A 38 -16.04 13.38 13.44
C VAL A 38 -15.22 13.55 12.14
N GLU A 39 -14.00 14.07 12.21
CA GLU A 39 -13.02 14.01 11.10
C GLU A 39 -12.10 12.79 11.23
N TYR A 40 -11.69 12.23 10.09
CA TYR A 40 -10.66 11.19 10.04
C TYR A 40 -9.76 11.36 8.81
N PRO A 41 -8.47 11.01 8.90
CA PRO A 41 -7.56 11.02 7.76
C PRO A 41 -8.00 9.97 6.73
N MET A 42 -8.21 10.42 5.49
CA MET A 42 -8.56 9.57 4.35
C MET A 42 -7.33 9.08 3.60
N ASP A 43 -6.37 9.97 3.38
CA ASP A 43 -5.19 9.72 2.56
C ASP A 43 -4.03 10.58 3.07
N MET A 44 -2.81 10.13 2.81
CA MET A 44 -1.60 10.81 3.24
C MET A 44 -0.49 10.62 2.22
N ILE A 45 0.26 11.68 1.95
CA ILE A 45 1.42 11.66 1.05
C ILE A 45 2.63 12.23 1.78
N HIS A 46 3.74 11.49 1.75
CA HIS A 46 5.03 11.97 2.20
C HIS A 46 5.70 12.80 1.10
N LEU A 47 6.24 13.96 1.47
CA LEU A 47 6.94 14.91 0.60
C LEU A 47 8.44 15.00 0.98
N HIS A 48 9.01 13.92 1.51
CA HIS A 48 10.40 13.88 1.97
C HIS A 48 10.69 14.96 3.02
N GLU A 49 11.81 15.66 2.89
CA GLU A 49 12.23 16.75 3.78
C GLU A 49 11.23 17.93 3.82
N LYS A 50 10.30 18.01 2.87
CA LYS A 50 9.27 19.05 2.82
C LYS A 50 8.07 18.76 3.72
N GLY A 51 8.01 17.55 4.29
CA GLY A 51 6.98 17.13 5.22
C GLY A 51 5.94 16.22 4.59
N PHE A 52 4.66 16.44 4.88
CA PHE A 52 3.60 15.53 4.47
C PHE A 52 2.24 16.21 4.35
N LEU A 53 1.42 15.66 3.47
CA LEU A 53 0.04 16.07 3.25
C LEU A 53 -0.93 15.08 3.89
N ILE A 54 -1.95 15.59 4.58
CA ILE A 54 -3.08 14.82 5.09
C ILE A 54 -4.36 15.33 4.45
N LEU A 55 -5.08 14.45 3.77
CA LEU A 55 -6.46 14.70 3.36
C LEU A 55 -7.39 14.15 4.44
N SER A 56 -8.10 15.01 5.15
CA SER A 56 -9.11 14.62 6.13
C SER A 56 -10.52 14.65 5.53
N HIS A 57 -11.43 13.87 6.11
CA HIS A 57 -12.84 13.89 5.77
C HIS A 57 -13.71 14.00 7.00
N PHE A 58 -14.70 14.89 6.92
CA PHE A 58 -15.72 15.11 7.94
C PHE A 58 -17.06 14.48 7.60
N SER A 59 -17.70 13.84 8.59
CA SER A 59 -19.09 13.38 8.45
C SER A 59 -19.87 13.44 9.77
N ILE A 60 -20.52 14.56 10.10
CA ILE A 60 -21.43 14.67 11.26
C ILE A 60 -22.89 14.54 10.86
N GLY A 61 -23.63 13.62 11.48
CA GLY A 61 -25.10 13.66 11.49
C GLY A 61 -25.77 13.71 10.11
N GLY A 62 -25.12 13.15 9.08
CA GLY A 62 -25.57 13.23 7.69
C GLY A 62 -25.27 14.56 6.97
N ARG A 63 -24.82 15.61 7.67
CA ARG A 63 -24.31 16.86 7.09
C ARG A 63 -22.84 16.69 6.71
N LYS A 64 -22.61 16.64 5.40
CA LYS A 64 -21.26 16.51 4.81
C LYS A 64 -20.68 17.92 4.68
N LYS A 65 -19.64 18.27 5.47
CA LYS A 65 -18.81 19.44 5.16
C LYS A 65 -17.83 19.09 4.04
N ASP A 66 -17.20 20.12 3.50
CA ASP A 66 -16.03 20.03 2.64
C ASP A 66 -14.90 19.24 3.32
N ARG A 67 -14.04 18.63 2.51
CA ARG A 67 -12.82 17.95 2.99
C ARG A 67 -11.76 19.01 3.32
N GLN A 68 -10.74 18.66 4.10
CA GLN A 68 -9.59 19.55 4.30
C GLN A 68 -8.32 18.85 3.84
N LEU A 69 -7.43 19.63 3.23
CA LEU A 69 -6.06 19.24 2.97
C LEU A 69 -5.14 20.06 3.88
N LEU A 70 -4.32 19.35 4.65
CA LEU A 70 -3.39 19.92 5.60
C LEU A 70 -1.96 19.62 5.13
N LEU A 71 -1.08 20.62 5.14
CA LEU A 71 0.36 20.43 4.99
C LEU A 71 1.03 20.58 6.34
N PHE A 72 1.89 19.62 6.65
CA PHE A 72 2.81 19.66 7.77
C PHE A 72 4.24 19.68 7.23
N ASP A 73 5.13 20.38 7.93
CA ASP A 73 6.57 20.23 7.69
C ASP A 73 7.06 18.87 8.19
N ALA A 74 8.32 18.54 7.90
CA ALA A 74 8.90 17.26 8.31
C ALA A 74 9.02 17.09 9.83
N LYS A 75 8.86 18.18 10.61
CA LYS A 75 8.86 18.17 12.09
C LYS A 75 7.44 18.11 12.68
N GLY A 76 6.42 17.92 11.84
CA GLY A 76 5.02 17.83 12.24
C GLY A 76 4.34 19.17 12.59
N ASN A 77 4.92 20.32 12.22
CA ASN A 77 4.25 21.62 12.38
C ASN A 77 3.36 21.89 11.19
N GLN A 78 2.08 22.18 11.44
CA GLN A 78 1.12 22.55 10.39
C GLN A 78 1.55 23.86 9.72
N GLN A 79 1.72 23.83 8.40
CA GLN A 79 2.10 24.98 7.59
C GLN A 79 0.88 25.72 7.04
N TRP A 80 -0.09 24.96 6.53
CA TRP A 80 -1.34 25.53 6.02
C TRP A 80 -2.45 24.47 5.97
N GLU A 81 -3.69 24.96 5.82
CA GLU A 81 -4.91 24.18 5.64
C GLU A 81 -5.71 24.74 4.47
N LYS A 82 -6.32 23.86 3.66
CA LYS A 82 -7.15 24.22 2.51
C LYS A 82 -8.43 23.40 2.48
N GLY A 83 -9.57 24.09 2.37
CA GLY A 83 -10.85 23.45 2.09
C GLY A 83 -10.89 22.87 0.67
N ILE A 84 -11.30 21.62 0.57
CA ILE A 84 -11.45 20.85 -0.66
C ILE A 84 -12.94 20.60 -0.87
N GLU A 85 -13.48 21.32 -1.85
CA GLU A 85 -14.87 21.21 -2.25
C GLU A 85 -15.17 19.81 -2.77
N LYS A 86 -16.37 19.34 -2.44
CA LYS A 86 -16.87 18.06 -2.87
C LYS A 86 -17.91 18.23 -3.97
N HIS A 87 -17.64 17.65 -5.13
CA HIS A 87 -18.53 17.75 -6.29
C HIS A 87 -19.44 16.52 -6.45
N TYR A 88 -18.99 15.35 -5.98
CA TYR A 88 -19.79 14.12 -6.02
C TYR A 88 -20.25 13.69 -4.63
N GLY A 89 -21.43 13.06 -4.54
CA GLY A 89 -21.90 12.46 -3.28
C GLY A 89 -20.90 11.44 -2.73
N SER A 90 -20.88 11.20 -1.42
CA SER A 90 -19.93 10.25 -0.78
C SER A 90 -19.95 8.83 -1.35
N LYS A 91 -21.09 8.40 -1.92
CA LYS A 91 -21.24 7.09 -2.57
C LYS A 91 -20.87 7.12 -4.06
N GLU A 92 -20.70 8.30 -4.64
CA GLU A 92 -20.52 8.52 -6.07
C GLU A 92 -19.14 9.06 -6.43
N GLY A 93 -18.38 9.62 -5.47
CA GLY A 93 -17.08 10.23 -5.72
C GLY A 93 -15.95 9.49 -5.01
N ARG A 94 -14.90 9.16 -5.77
CA ARG A 94 -13.60 8.78 -5.23
C ARG A 94 -12.66 9.97 -5.33
N ILE A 95 -12.14 10.41 -4.19
CA ILE A 95 -11.05 11.38 -4.13
C ILE A 95 -9.72 10.65 -4.01
N MET A 96 -8.69 11.19 -4.65
CA MET A 96 -7.32 10.71 -4.61
C MET A 96 -6.38 11.89 -4.46
N MET A 97 -5.26 11.70 -3.77
CA MET A 97 -4.16 12.65 -3.80
C MET A 97 -3.04 12.17 -4.72
N VAL A 98 -2.42 13.10 -5.44
CA VAL A 98 -1.17 12.88 -6.16
C VAL A 98 -0.24 14.07 -5.94
N THR A 99 1.06 13.83 -5.92
CA THR A 99 2.08 14.88 -5.77
C THR A 99 3.22 14.65 -6.75
N SER A 100 3.85 15.74 -7.19
CA SER A 100 5.13 15.71 -7.89
C SER A 100 6.20 15.13 -6.95
N PRO A 101 7.20 14.38 -7.42
CA PRO A 101 8.25 13.83 -6.55
C PRO A 101 8.98 14.92 -5.75
N SER A 102 9.16 16.10 -6.37
CA SER A 102 9.72 17.27 -5.70
C SER A 102 8.79 17.88 -4.63
N GLY A 103 7.52 17.47 -4.54
CA GLY A 103 6.48 18.07 -3.70
C GLY A 103 6.04 19.49 -4.07
N LYS A 104 6.54 20.09 -5.16
CA LYS A 104 6.16 21.46 -5.57
C LYS A 104 4.67 21.59 -5.92
N ILE A 105 4.10 20.55 -6.54
CA ILE A 105 2.73 20.55 -7.02
C ILE A 105 2.03 19.30 -6.50
N SER A 106 0.86 19.51 -5.89
CA SER A 106 -0.02 18.45 -5.44
C SER A 106 -1.42 18.64 -6.01
N TYR A 107 -2.14 17.55 -6.18
CA TYR A 107 -3.53 17.55 -6.62
C TYR A 107 -4.39 16.73 -5.68
N THR A 108 -5.55 17.26 -5.35
CA THR A 108 -6.70 16.42 -4.99
C THR A 108 -7.56 16.22 -6.23
N ILE A 109 -7.89 14.98 -6.56
CA ILE A 109 -8.63 14.63 -7.77
C ILE A 109 -9.86 13.83 -7.37
N GLU A 110 -11.05 14.36 -7.66
CA GLU A 110 -12.32 13.69 -7.43
C GLU A 110 -12.90 13.16 -8.74
N ILE A 111 -13.11 11.84 -8.81
CA ILE A 111 -13.61 11.10 -9.97
C ILE A 111 -14.89 10.38 -9.60
N LYS A 112 -15.86 10.34 -10.51
CA LYS A 112 -17.12 9.62 -10.29
C LYS A 112 -16.89 8.09 -10.29
N GLU A 113 -17.28 7.42 -9.22
CA GLU A 113 -17.32 5.96 -9.07
C GLU A 113 -18.70 5.43 -9.52
N GLN A 114 -18.73 4.31 -10.24
CA GLN A 114 -19.99 3.64 -10.58
C GLN A 114 -20.52 2.87 -9.37
N ALA A 115 -21.84 2.67 -9.29
CA ALA A 115 -22.47 1.82 -8.26
C ALA A 115 -21.99 0.34 -8.29
N SER A 116 -21.31 -0.10 -9.36
CA SER A 116 -20.69 -1.41 -9.40
C SER A 116 -19.31 -1.35 -8.75
N PRO A 117 -19.07 -2.10 -7.66
CA PRO A 117 -17.77 -2.11 -7.00
C PRO A 117 -16.70 -2.53 -8.00
N ASN A 118 -15.64 -1.71 -8.12
CA ASN A 118 -14.45 -1.90 -8.96
C ASN A 118 -14.50 -1.41 -10.42
N LYS A 119 -15.49 -0.61 -10.84
CA LYS A 119 -15.41 0.12 -12.13
C LYS A 119 -15.35 1.64 -11.90
N LEU A 120 -14.15 2.21 -12.04
CA LEU A 120 -13.97 3.66 -12.11
C LEU A 120 -14.40 4.18 -13.48
N LEU A 121 -15.38 5.08 -13.52
CA LEU A 121 -15.80 5.77 -14.74
C LEU A 121 -14.93 7.00 -14.98
N PHE A 122 -13.61 6.80 -15.08
CA PHE A 122 -12.68 7.90 -15.34
C PHE A 122 -12.76 8.43 -16.78
N ASN A 123 -13.34 7.64 -17.68
CA ASN A 123 -13.68 8.09 -19.03
C ASN A 123 -15.16 8.51 -19.05
N ASN A 124 -15.48 9.61 -19.73
CA ASN A 124 -16.83 10.18 -19.87
C ASN A 124 -17.45 10.85 -18.64
N LYS A 125 -16.69 11.09 -17.56
CA LYS A 125 -17.15 11.88 -16.40
C LYS A 125 -16.15 12.97 -16.10
N THR A 126 -16.66 14.14 -15.73
CA THR A 126 -15.82 15.27 -15.32
C THR A 126 -14.99 14.86 -14.11
N HIS A 127 -13.70 15.22 -14.13
CA HIS A 127 -12.83 15.10 -12.98
C HIS A 127 -12.70 16.49 -12.40
N HIS A 128 -12.91 16.59 -11.09
CA HIS A 128 -12.73 17.85 -10.38
C HIS A 128 -11.38 17.81 -9.68
N LEU A 129 -10.56 18.83 -9.92
CA LEU A 129 -9.22 18.90 -9.38
C LEU A 129 -9.03 20.18 -8.59
N THR A 130 -8.29 20.07 -7.49
CA THR A 130 -7.68 21.20 -6.81
C THR A 130 -6.19 21.03 -6.90
N GLN A 131 -5.53 21.85 -7.71
CA GLN A 131 -4.08 21.96 -7.77
C GLN A 131 -3.61 22.83 -6.61
N ILE A 132 -2.60 22.38 -5.88
CA ILE A 132 -2.10 23.06 -4.69
C ILE A 132 -0.57 23.08 -4.76
N THR A 133 -0.02 24.28 -4.65
CA THR A 133 1.42 24.53 -4.58
C THR A 133 1.95 24.29 -3.16
N GLN A 134 3.27 24.15 -3.02
CA GLN A 134 3.91 24.00 -1.71
C GLN A 134 3.61 25.19 -0.77
N GLU A 135 3.42 26.41 -1.30
CA GLU A 135 3.04 27.60 -0.54
C GLU A 135 1.54 27.65 -0.19
N GLY A 136 0.77 26.62 -0.54
CA GLY A 136 -0.66 26.53 -0.26
C GLY A 136 -1.54 27.39 -1.17
N LYS A 137 -1.01 27.90 -2.30
CA LYS A 137 -1.87 28.51 -3.33
C LYS A 137 -2.64 27.40 -4.03
N ALA A 138 -3.97 27.50 -3.97
CA ALA A 138 -4.88 26.50 -4.51
C ALA A 138 -5.59 27.04 -5.76
N ARG A 139 -5.76 26.18 -6.76
CA ARG A 139 -6.48 26.48 -7.98
C ARG A 139 -7.43 25.34 -8.32
N LYS A 140 -8.71 25.64 -8.39
CA LYS A 140 -9.77 24.70 -8.78
C LYS A 140 -9.90 24.64 -10.30
N MET A 141 -10.14 23.45 -10.81
CA MET A 141 -10.21 23.18 -12.25
C MET A 141 -11.01 21.90 -12.50
N ALA A 142 -11.45 21.73 -13.74
CA ALA A 142 -12.17 20.54 -14.16
C ALA A 142 -11.59 20.01 -15.47
N ILE A 143 -11.46 18.69 -15.56
CA ILE A 143 -11.12 17.99 -16.80
C ILE A 143 -12.36 17.23 -17.23
N GLU A 144 -12.92 17.57 -18.38
CA GLU A 144 -14.00 16.78 -18.98
C GLU A 144 -13.48 15.39 -19.32
N GLY A 145 -14.15 14.35 -18.82
CA GLY A 145 -13.79 12.97 -19.13
C GLY A 145 -14.08 12.64 -20.58
N ARG A 146 -13.10 12.02 -21.25
CA ARG A 146 -13.16 11.67 -22.68
C ARG A 146 -13.01 10.18 -22.87
N LYS A 147 -13.58 9.61 -23.94
CA LYS A 147 -13.38 8.18 -24.27
C LYS A 147 -11.92 7.90 -24.61
N GLU A 148 -11.28 8.91 -25.18
CA GLU A 148 -9.90 8.98 -25.62
C GLU A 148 -8.89 8.82 -24.49
N PHE A 149 -9.31 8.97 -23.22
CA PHE A 149 -8.45 8.73 -22.07
C PHE A 149 -8.09 7.25 -21.90
N GLY A 150 -8.83 6.34 -22.54
CA GLY A 150 -8.67 4.89 -22.40
C GLY A 150 -9.84 4.25 -21.66
N LYS A 151 -9.80 2.92 -21.51
CA LYS A 151 -10.87 2.14 -20.87
C LYS A 151 -10.58 1.67 -19.45
N SER A 152 -9.32 1.49 -19.09
CA SER A 152 -8.92 1.02 -17.75
C SER A 152 -7.81 1.92 -17.21
N LEU A 153 -8.15 2.76 -16.22
CA LEU A 153 -7.19 3.64 -15.56
C LEU A 153 -6.20 2.80 -14.76
N GLN A 154 -4.91 2.94 -15.07
CA GLN A 154 -3.84 2.30 -14.31
C GLN A 154 -3.35 3.21 -13.19
N ALA A 155 -3.00 4.45 -13.52
CA ALA A 155 -2.42 5.39 -12.59
C ALA A 155 -2.75 6.84 -12.94
N ILE A 156 -2.78 7.68 -11.91
CA ILE A 156 -2.69 9.13 -12.01
C ILE A 156 -1.45 9.55 -11.22
N PHE A 157 -0.61 10.37 -11.82
CA PHE A 157 0.63 10.86 -11.23
C PHE A 157 0.96 12.22 -11.87
N CYS A 158 1.90 12.97 -11.29
CA CYS A 158 2.36 14.24 -11.85
C CYS A 158 3.85 14.41 -11.58
N ASP A 159 4.54 15.16 -12.44
CA ASP A 159 5.87 15.71 -12.15
C ASP A 159 5.74 17.22 -11.89
N ASP A 160 6.82 17.97 -12.07
CA ASP A 160 6.83 19.43 -11.88
C ASP A 160 6.25 20.21 -13.07
N ALA A 161 6.01 19.55 -14.20
CA ALA A 161 5.57 20.18 -15.46
C ALA A 161 4.15 19.75 -15.87
N TYR A 162 3.77 18.51 -15.60
CA TYR A 162 2.55 17.91 -16.09
C TYR A 162 1.84 16.98 -15.09
N LEU A 163 0.51 16.93 -15.22
CA LEU A 163 -0.35 15.90 -14.65
C LEU A 163 -0.60 14.82 -15.72
N TYR A 164 -0.54 13.56 -15.32
CA TYR A 164 -0.67 12.41 -16.21
C TYR A 164 -1.80 11.47 -15.78
N TYR A 165 -2.53 10.96 -16.78
CA TYR A 165 -3.44 9.83 -16.64
C TYR A 165 -2.95 8.72 -17.56
N LEU A 166 -2.53 7.61 -16.96
CA LEU A 166 -2.08 6.42 -17.68
C LEU A 166 -3.17 5.36 -17.65
N ALA A 167 -3.56 4.87 -18.82
CA ALA A 167 -4.62 3.90 -18.97
C ALA A 167 -4.33 2.88 -20.08
N SER A 168 -5.00 1.73 -20.03
CA SER A 168 -5.11 0.84 -21.18
C SER A 168 -6.09 1.45 -22.21
N GLU A 169 -5.82 1.30 -23.50
CA GLU A 169 -6.74 1.74 -24.54
C GLU A 169 -8.05 0.93 -24.51
N ASN A 170 -7.95 -0.41 -24.42
CA ASN A 170 -9.09 -1.30 -24.64
C ASN A 170 -9.57 -2.10 -23.42
N GLY A 171 -8.87 -2.07 -22.29
CA GLY A 171 -9.22 -2.87 -21.11
C GLY A 171 -8.87 -4.36 -21.28
N TRP A 172 -8.04 -4.69 -22.26
CA TRP A 172 -7.61 -6.03 -22.64
C TRP A 172 -6.38 -6.52 -21.85
N GLU A 173 -5.85 -5.72 -20.93
CA GLU A 173 -4.70 -6.08 -20.09
C GLU A 173 -4.93 -7.32 -19.23
N ILE A 174 -6.19 -7.59 -18.85
CA ILE A 174 -6.58 -8.79 -18.09
C ILE A 174 -6.89 -10.00 -18.97
N HIS A 175 -7.02 -9.82 -20.29
CA HIS A 175 -7.48 -10.85 -21.21
C HIS A 175 -6.30 -11.65 -21.79
N LYS A 176 -6.22 -12.96 -21.54
CA LYS A 176 -5.11 -13.82 -22.02
C LYS A 176 -4.78 -13.67 -23.51
N LYS A 177 -5.79 -13.70 -24.39
CA LYS A 177 -5.60 -13.66 -25.85
C LYS A 177 -5.51 -12.25 -26.43
N LYS A 178 -6.27 -11.30 -25.86
CA LYS A 178 -6.38 -9.94 -26.41
C LYS A 178 -5.29 -8.99 -25.91
N LYS A 179 -4.61 -9.32 -24.80
CA LYS A 179 -3.50 -8.55 -24.23
C LYS A 179 -2.39 -8.26 -25.24
N ALA A 180 -2.17 -9.15 -26.22
CA ALA A 180 -1.20 -8.96 -27.29
C ALA A 180 -1.37 -7.64 -28.06
N GLY A 181 -2.63 -7.24 -28.28
CA GLY A 181 -3.00 -6.04 -29.04
C GLY A 181 -3.38 -4.86 -28.14
N GLU A 182 -3.18 -4.97 -26.83
CA GLU A 182 -3.45 -3.85 -25.92
C GLU A 182 -2.34 -2.79 -26.03
N ARG A 183 -2.72 -1.53 -25.82
CA ARG A 183 -1.83 -0.37 -25.84
C ARG A 183 -1.99 0.42 -24.55
N LEU A 184 -0.92 1.10 -24.15
CA LEU A 184 -1.00 2.14 -23.13
C LEU A 184 -1.21 3.50 -23.78
N VAL A 185 -2.03 4.30 -23.12
CA VAL A 185 -2.34 5.69 -23.47
C VAL A 185 -1.90 6.58 -22.32
N LEU A 186 -1.05 7.56 -22.61
CA LEU A 186 -0.65 8.62 -21.69
C LEU A 186 -1.42 9.89 -22.05
N ASN A 187 -2.28 10.35 -21.15
CA ASN A 187 -2.93 11.65 -21.27
C ASN A 187 -2.17 12.63 -20.39
N ARG A 188 -1.64 13.68 -21.00
CA ARG A 188 -0.83 14.71 -20.35
C ARG A 188 -1.59 16.02 -20.29
N PHE A 189 -1.49 16.70 -19.16
CA PHE A 189 -2.09 18.01 -18.93
C PHE A 189 -1.03 18.94 -18.37
N ASP A 190 -0.77 20.07 -19.03
CA ASP A 190 0.16 21.05 -18.49
C ASP A 190 -0.41 21.69 -17.22
N HIS A 191 0.45 21.96 -16.25
CA HIS A 191 0.03 22.50 -14.97
C HIS A 191 -0.56 23.89 -15.01
N ASN A 192 -0.44 24.65 -16.11
CA ASN A 192 -0.89 26.04 -16.18
C ASN A 192 -2.26 26.15 -16.86
N ALA A 193 -2.41 25.64 -18.07
CA ALA A 193 -3.64 25.72 -18.86
C ALA A 193 -4.47 24.43 -18.82
N LEU A 194 -3.95 23.33 -18.24
CA LEU A 194 -4.53 21.98 -18.40
C LEU A 194 -4.78 21.60 -19.85
N LYS A 195 -3.96 22.09 -20.77
CA LYS A 195 -4.02 21.69 -22.17
C LYS A 195 -3.75 20.20 -22.26
N TRP A 196 -4.74 19.48 -22.78
CA TRP A 196 -4.68 18.04 -22.93
C TRP A 196 -3.93 17.65 -24.20
N GLU A 197 -3.00 16.72 -24.04
CA GLU A 197 -2.36 15.99 -25.13
C GLU A 197 -2.41 14.49 -24.85
N ARG A 198 -2.42 13.69 -25.92
CA ARG A 198 -2.50 12.24 -25.83
C ARG A 198 -1.38 11.59 -26.60
N PHE A 199 -0.72 10.64 -25.95
CA PHE A 199 0.38 9.88 -26.50
C PHE A 199 0.11 8.38 -26.37
N TYR A 200 0.60 7.62 -27.34
CA TYR A 200 0.53 6.16 -27.36
C TYR A 200 1.93 5.59 -27.17
N PHE A 201 2.06 4.64 -26.26
CA PHE A 201 3.33 3.96 -26.09
C PHE A 201 3.60 3.01 -27.26
N LYS A 202 4.84 3.01 -27.73
CA LYS A 202 5.38 1.94 -28.59
C LYS A 202 6.05 0.89 -27.71
N LEU A 203 5.22 0.10 -27.01
CA LEU A 203 5.70 -0.89 -26.04
C LEU A 203 6.40 -2.06 -26.74
N PRO A 204 7.50 -2.58 -26.17
CA PRO A 204 8.08 -3.82 -26.67
C PRO A 204 7.10 -4.99 -26.48
N PRO A 205 7.10 -5.95 -27.42
CA PRO A 205 6.20 -7.10 -27.35
C PRO A 205 6.55 -7.97 -26.14
N LEU A 206 5.52 -8.40 -25.42
CA LEU A 206 5.66 -9.32 -24.30
C LEU A 206 5.79 -10.76 -24.83
N LYS A 207 6.90 -11.43 -24.52
CA LYS A 207 7.06 -12.87 -24.77
C LYS A 207 6.11 -13.65 -23.85
N ALA A 208 5.57 -14.78 -24.33
CA ALA A 208 4.74 -15.69 -23.53
C ALA A 208 3.55 -15.01 -22.80
N LEU A 209 2.69 -14.33 -23.56
CA LEU A 209 1.57 -13.49 -23.07
C LEU A 209 0.63 -14.14 -22.04
N GLU A 210 0.50 -15.47 -22.07
CA GLU A 210 -0.36 -16.22 -21.16
C GLU A 210 0.13 -16.14 -19.69
N ASN A 211 1.45 -16.07 -19.49
CA ASN A 211 2.08 -16.00 -18.17
C ASN A 211 2.77 -14.65 -17.90
N ALA A 212 2.54 -13.65 -18.74
CA ALA A 212 3.03 -12.30 -18.54
C ALA A 212 1.96 -11.38 -17.92
N THR A 213 2.35 -10.43 -17.08
CA THR A 213 1.53 -9.24 -16.79
C THR A 213 1.57 -8.32 -18.00
N PHE A 214 0.56 -7.47 -18.14
CA PHE A 214 0.71 -6.35 -19.06
C PHE A 214 1.69 -5.33 -18.48
N TRP A 215 2.02 -4.30 -19.26
CA TRP A 215 2.78 -3.15 -18.77
C TRP A 215 1.95 -2.38 -17.75
N HIS A 216 2.56 -2.08 -16.60
CA HIS A 216 1.94 -1.34 -15.50
C HIS A 216 2.86 -0.23 -15.00
N PHE A 217 2.27 0.88 -14.54
CA PHE A 217 3.02 1.92 -13.85
C PHE A 217 3.68 1.39 -12.58
N LEU A 218 4.99 1.53 -12.48
CA LEU A 218 5.76 1.14 -11.32
C LEU A 218 5.92 2.31 -10.35
N GLY A 219 6.19 3.51 -10.88
CA GLY A 219 6.45 4.71 -10.11
C GLY A 219 7.25 5.72 -10.91
N GLN A 220 7.76 6.74 -10.23
CA GLN A 220 8.60 7.78 -10.81
C GLN A 220 9.55 8.36 -9.76
N THR A 221 10.68 8.87 -10.22
CA THR A 221 11.58 9.77 -9.50
C THR A 221 11.38 11.19 -10.02
N GLU A 222 12.16 12.17 -9.54
CA GLU A 222 12.12 13.53 -10.07
C GLU A 222 12.37 13.60 -11.59
N ASN A 223 13.18 12.69 -12.12
CA ASN A 223 13.68 12.77 -13.50
C ASN A 223 13.07 11.70 -14.41
N GLU A 224 12.62 10.57 -13.86
CA GLU A 224 12.32 9.38 -14.65
C GLU A 224 10.99 8.75 -14.22
N LYS A 225 10.31 8.12 -15.18
CA LYS A 225 9.03 7.44 -14.97
C LYS A 225 9.18 6.00 -15.45
N TYR A 226 8.64 5.06 -14.68
CA TYR A 226 8.88 3.64 -14.89
C TYR A 226 7.61 2.85 -15.18
N LEU A 227 7.68 2.01 -16.21
CA LEU A 227 6.74 0.91 -16.42
C LEU A 227 7.43 -0.41 -16.10
N ILE A 228 6.66 -1.39 -15.67
CA ILE A 228 7.15 -2.76 -15.50
C ILE A 228 6.18 -3.77 -16.07
N ALA A 229 6.72 -4.81 -16.71
CA ALA A 229 6.00 -6.03 -17.03
C ALA A 229 6.78 -7.22 -16.51
N LYS A 230 6.07 -8.26 -16.07
CA LYS A 230 6.65 -9.48 -15.51
C LYS A 230 6.21 -10.66 -16.35
N ARG A 231 7.03 -11.69 -16.42
CA ARG A 231 6.66 -12.99 -17.00
C ARG A 231 7.18 -14.10 -16.12
N PHE A 232 6.38 -15.15 -16.03
CA PHE A 232 6.72 -16.36 -15.29
C PHE A 232 6.82 -17.53 -16.26
N ASP A 233 7.89 -18.28 -16.18
CA ASP A 233 8.02 -19.55 -16.88
C ASP A 233 7.55 -20.68 -15.94
N ASN A 234 6.49 -21.38 -16.33
CA ASN A 234 5.95 -22.46 -15.49
C ASN A 234 6.85 -23.70 -15.47
N GLU A 235 7.64 -23.93 -16.53
CA GLU A 235 8.48 -25.12 -16.69
C GLU A 235 9.77 -24.96 -15.91
N THR A 236 10.47 -23.84 -16.11
CA THR A 236 11.74 -23.55 -15.41
C THR A 236 11.50 -22.97 -14.02
N GLY A 237 10.33 -22.36 -13.77
CA GLY A 237 10.06 -21.62 -12.54
C GLY A 237 10.71 -20.23 -12.49
N GLU A 238 11.40 -19.84 -13.56
CA GLU A 238 12.10 -18.57 -13.65
C GLU A 238 11.11 -17.41 -13.76
N THR A 239 11.51 -16.27 -13.21
CA THR A 239 10.74 -15.04 -13.33
C THR A 239 11.61 -13.98 -13.96
N TYR A 240 11.04 -13.30 -14.93
CA TYR A 240 11.69 -12.19 -15.60
C TYR A 240 10.80 -10.96 -15.44
N ALA A 241 11.42 -9.80 -15.33
CA ALA A 241 10.76 -8.53 -15.52
C ALA A 241 11.48 -7.74 -16.61
N ASP A 242 10.72 -6.92 -17.30
CA ASP A 242 11.26 -5.84 -18.10
C ASP A 242 10.79 -4.54 -17.45
N MET A 243 11.75 -3.67 -17.13
CA MET A 243 11.49 -2.30 -16.73
C MET A 243 11.72 -1.38 -17.94
N LEU A 244 10.88 -0.34 -18.07
CA LEU A 244 11.06 0.70 -19.07
C LEU A 244 11.08 2.05 -18.39
N THR A 245 12.04 2.88 -18.77
CA THR A 245 12.01 4.32 -18.51
C THR A 245 11.29 5.02 -19.67
N PHE A 246 10.41 5.97 -19.37
CA PHE A 246 9.71 6.73 -20.41
C PHE A 246 9.65 8.23 -20.13
N GLY A 247 9.61 9.01 -21.20
CA GLY A 247 9.51 10.47 -21.16
C GLY A 247 8.09 10.99 -21.19
N ASP A 248 7.94 12.31 -21.22
CA ASP A 248 6.65 12.99 -21.04
C ASP A 248 5.68 12.79 -22.22
N ARG A 249 6.16 12.28 -23.35
CA ARG A 249 5.37 12.01 -24.56
C ARG A 249 5.27 10.51 -24.86
N ALA A 250 5.40 9.67 -23.83
CA ALA A 250 5.33 8.21 -23.91
C ALA A 250 6.40 7.56 -24.82
N GLU A 251 7.49 8.28 -25.10
CA GLU A 251 8.69 7.73 -25.70
C GLU A 251 9.41 6.83 -24.70
N ILE A 252 9.80 5.64 -25.15
CA ILE A 252 10.64 4.75 -24.34
C ILE A 252 12.08 5.25 -24.44
N ILE A 253 12.66 5.59 -23.29
CA ILE A 253 14.03 6.11 -23.17
C ILE A 253 15.00 4.94 -23.03
N ASP A 254 14.68 4.01 -22.13
CA ASP A 254 15.53 2.86 -21.84
C ASP A 254 14.69 1.62 -21.49
N ARG A 255 15.30 0.45 -21.65
CA ARG A 255 14.73 -0.85 -21.29
C ARG A 255 15.76 -1.67 -20.52
N GLN A 256 15.41 -2.03 -19.30
CA GLN A 256 16.25 -2.86 -18.43
C GLN A 256 15.58 -4.23 -18.22
N PRO A 257 16.13 -5.32 -18.78
CA PRO A 257 15.70 -6.65 -18.43
C PRO A 257 16.22 -6.99 -17.03
N ILE A 258 15.35 -7.52 -16.17
CA ILE A 258 15.68 -7.94 -14.82
C ILE A 258 15.36 -9.42 -14.67
N GLU A 259 16.36 -10.19 -14.29
CA GLU A 259 16.24 -11.63 -14.07
C GLU A 259 16.16 -11.94 -12.58
N LEU A 260 15.17 -12.75 -12.20
CA LEU A 260 15.04 -13.28 -10.84
C LEU A 260 15.36 -14.77 -10.85
N SER A 261 16.54 -15.11 -10.34
CA SER A 261 16.98 -16.48 -10.11
C SER A 261 16.96 -16.84 -8.63
N PHE A 262 16.46 -18.04 -8.29
CA PHE A 262 16.13 -18.45 -6.92
C PHE A 262 16.85 -19.71 -6.42
N ASP A 263 18.01 -20.07 -6.98
CA ASP A 263 18.88 -21.16 -6.51
C ASP A 263 18.10 -22.45 -6.13
N ASN A 264 17.18 -22.88 -7.02
CA ASN A 264 16.27 -24.05 -6.87
C ASN A 264 14.97 -23.84 -6.06
N LYS A 265 14.58 -22.60 -5.77
CA LYS A 265 13.26 -22.28 -5.21
C LYS A 265 12.34 -21.68 -6.28
N PHE A 266 11.04 -21.65 -5.99
CA PHE A 266 10.01 -21.15 -6.90
C PHE A 266 9.21 -20.04 -6.25
N ILE A 267 8.94 -18.95 -6.98
CA ILE A 267 8.06 -17.88 -6.49
C ILE A 267 6.67 -18.45 -6.17
N ARG A 268 6.10 -17.93 -5.09
CA ARG A 268 4.72 -18.19 -4.69
C ARG A 268 3.84 -16.97 -4.88
N PRO A 269 2.59 -17.18 -5.33
CA PRO A 269 1.66 -16.10 -5.43
C PRO A 269 1.26 -15.63 -4.04
N ALA A 270 1.24 -14.32 -3.85
CA ALA A 270 0.81 -13.67 -2.63
C ALA A 270 0.03 -12.41 -2.97
N ARG A 271 -0.86 -11.98 -2.07
CA ARG A 271 -1.51 -10.68 -2.21
C ARG A 271 -0.59 -9.62 -1.61
N ALA A 272 0.00 -8.76 -2.43
CA ALA A 272 0.58 -7.54 -1.88
C ALA A 272 -0.54 -6.67 -1.32
N LEU A 273 -0.36 -6.23 -0.08
CA LEU A 273 -1.04 -5.04 0.38
C LEU A 273 -0.16 -3.90 -0.10
N SER A 274 -0.57 -3.20 -1.15
CA SER A 274 0.03 -1.91 -1.46
C SER A 274 0.04 -1.08 -0.18
N VAL A 275 1.17 -0.45 0.16
CA VAL A 275 1.25 0.61 1.18
C VAL A 275 0.14 1.65 0.90
N PRO A 276 -0.38 2.33 1.94
CA PRO A 276 -1.80 2.38 2.30
C PRO A 276 -2.69 3.26 1.39
N ARG A 277 -2.74 3.01 0.07
CA ARG A 277 -3.69 3.71 -0.81
C ARG A 277 -5.11 3.11 -0.83
N GLN A 278 -5.37 2.02 -0.08
CA GLN A 278 -6.62 1.27 -0.24
C GLN A 278 -7.25 0.69 1.05
N LYS A 279 -6.67 0.89 2.24
CA LYS A 279 -7.10 0.16 3.45
C LYS A 279 -8.18 0.83 4.29
N TRP A 280 -8.33 2.15 4.28
CA TRP A 280 -9.29 2.83 5.16
C TRP A 280 -10.76 2.50 4.84
N LYS A 281 -11.10 2.26 3.57
CA LYS A 281 -12.48 1.93 3.14
C LYS A 281 -12.97 0.56 3.66
N ASN A 282 -12.07 -0.43 3.79
CA ASN A 282 -12.45 -1.77 4.29
C ASN A 282 -12.54 -1.86 5.82
N MET A 283 -12.05 -0.86 6.56
CA MET A 283 -12.19 -0.81 8.02
C MET A 283 -13.54 -0.23 8.45
N MET A 284 -14.13 0.67 7.63
CA MET A 284 -15.44 1.26 7.91
C MET A 284 -16.64 0.40 7.47
N ASP A 285 -16.44 -0.59 6.59
CA ASP A 285 -17.49 -1.55 6.20
C ASP A 285 -17.67 -2.70 7.22
N MET A 286 -16.99 -2.67 8.38
CA MET A 286 -17.14 -3.68 9.44
C MET A 286 -18.16 -3.31 10.53
N THR A 287 -18.99 -2.29 10.36
CA THR A 287 -20.07 -1.96 11.31
C THR A 287 -21.42 -1.83 10.62
N PHE A 288 -22.18 -2.92 10.73
CA PHE A 288 -23.65 -3.09 10.77
C PHE A 288 -24.09 -4.37 10.05
N GLN A 289 -23.53 -5.52 10.42
CA GLN A 289 -24.30 -6.77 10.37
C GLN A 289 -24.88 -7.01 11.75
N LYS A 290 -26.18 -6.70 11.86
CA LYS A 290 -27.03 -6.98 13.00
C LYS A 290 -26.97 -8.49 13.29
N THR A 291 -26.40 -8.85 14.43
CA THR A 291 -26.41 -10.20 14.98
C THR A 291 -27.85 -10.63 15.22
N ILE A 292 -28.29 -11.71 14.58
CA ILE A 292 -29.42 -12.53 15.03
C ILE A 292 -28.80 -13.80 15.61
N PRO A 293 -28.97 -14.09 16.91
CA PRO A 293 -28.51 -15.35 17.50
C PRO A 293 -29.51 -16.46 17.18
N TRP A 294 -29.08 -17.72 17.07
CA TRP A 294 -29.81 -18.96 17.45
C TRP A 294 -28.97 -20.21 17.07
N PRO A 295 -29.21 -21.40 17.67
CA PRO A 295 -28.28 -22.01 18.63
C PRO A 295 -27.56 -23.27 18.09
N ARG A 296 -26.65 -23.78 18.92
CA ARG A 296 -25.98 -25.08 18.79
C ARG A 296 -26.98 -26.25 18.75
N THR A 297 -26.72 -27.19 17.86
CA THR A 297 -26.76 -28.64 18.16
C THR A 297 -25.67 -29.35 17.35
N ALA A 298 -24.98 -30.26 18.03
CA ALA A 298 -23.99 -31.17 17.46
C ALA A 298 -24.69 -32.27 16.66
N HIS A 299 -24.04 -32.81 15.63
CA HIS A 299 -23.80 -34.25 15.45
C HIS A 299 -22.84 -34.51 14.28
N THR A 300 -22.17 -35.64 14.43
CA THR A 300 -21.04 -36.23 13.71
C THR A 300 -21.39 -36.77 12.31
N ASN A 301 -20.47 -36.69 11.34
CA ASN A 301 -19.85 -37.87 10.68
C ASN A 301 -19.11 -37.52 9.38
N GLU A 302 -18.02 -38.25 9.24
CA GLU A 302 -17.09 -38.57 8.15
C GLU A 302 -17.48 -38.25 6.69
N MET A 303 -16.47 -37.82 5.92
CA MET A 303 -16.45 -37.80 4.45
C MET A 303 -16.32 -39.24 3.88
N PRO A 304 -16.68 -39.49 2.60
CA PRO A 304 -15.69 -39.33 1.53
C PRO A 304 -16.22 -38.68 0.24
N PHE A 305 -15.27 -38.14 -0.53
CA PHE A 305 -15.40 -37.65 -1.90
C PHE A 305 -15.75 -38.75 -2.92
N GLN A 306 -16.50 -38.40 -3.97
CA GLN A 306 -16.19 -38.79 -5.36
C GLN A 306 -16.93 -37.94 -6.41
N GLU A 307 -16.22 -37.59 -7.48
CA GLU A 307 -16.71 -36.96 -8.71
C GLU A 307 -17.56 -37.95 -9.55
N THR A 308 -18.52 -37.48 -10.35
CA THR A 308 -18.62 -37.69 -11.82
C THR A 308 -19.98 -37.20 -12.35
N ILE A 309 -19.94 -36.63 -13.56
CA ILE A 309 -21.03 -36.08 -14.40
C ILE A 309 -21.90 -37.20 -15.01
N VAL A 310 -23.23 -37.04 -15.06
CA VAL A 310 -24.12 -37.62 -16.10
C VAL A 310 -25.28 -36.66 -16.43
N VAL A 311 -25.56 -36.54 -17.73
CA VAL A 311 -26.65 -35.81 -18.39
C VAL A 311 -27.84 -36.76 -18.66
N SER A 312 -29.09 -36.38 -18.35
CA SER A 312 -30.27 -36.55 -19.25
C SER A 312 -31.62 -36.05 -18.67
N SER A 313 -32.23 -35.13 -19.40
CA SER A 313 -33.65 -34.92 -19.80
C SER A 313 -34.89 -35.21 -18.91
N ASN A 314 -35.80 -34.23 -18.99
CA ASN A 314 -37.28 -34.26 -19.04
C ASN A 314 -38.12 -34.52 -17.77
N ARG A 315 -38.71 -33.44 -17.20
CA ARG A 315 -40.15 -33.10 -17.22
C ARG A 315 -40.44 -31.84 -16.35
N THR A 316 -41.19 -30.91 -16.91
CA THR A 316 -41.80 -29.71 -16.28
C THR A 316 -43.10 -30.08 -15.52
N PRO A 317 -43.83 -29.14 -14.87
CA PRO A 317 -43.42 -28.01 -14.03
C PRO A 317 -44.28 -27.88 -12.74
N SER A 318 -43.72 -27.43 -11.61
CA SER A 318 -44.48 -26.60 -10.64
C SER A 318 -43.63 -26.09 -9.47
N SER A 319 -43.78 -24.79 -9.22
CA SER A 319 -43.70 -24.11 -7.92
C SER A 319 -42.42 -24.17 -7.06
N ARG A 320 -41.95 -22.95 -6.75
CA ARG A 320 -41.01 -22.54 -5.69
C ARG A 320 -39.53 -22.85 -5.95
N SER A 321 -38.87 -21.90 -6.61
CA SER A 321 -37.41 -21.78 -6.62
C SER A 321 -36.88 -21.35 -5.24
N ASN A 322 -36.74 -22.31 -4.32
CA ASN A 322 -35.71 -22.22 -3.29
C ASN A 322 -34.44 -22.81 -3.89
N LEU A 323 -33.73 -22.02 -4.70
CA LEU A 323 -32.37 -22.36 -5.10
C LEU A 323 -31.49 -22.23 -3.85
N PRO A 324 -30.73 -23.26 -3.45
CA PRO A 324 -29.59 -23.03 -2.60
C PRO A 324 -28.62 -22.19 -3.42
N THR A 325 -28.46 -20.92 -3.06
CA THR A 325 -27.38 -20.08 -3.57
C THR A 325 -26.08 -20.68 -3.03
N THR A 326 -25.56 -21.68 -3.73
CA THR A 326 -24.15 -22.04 -3.63
C THR A 326 -23.43 -20.81 -4.15
N ILE A 327 -22.92 -20.00 -3.23
CA ILE A 327 -21.92 -18.98 -3.55
C ILE A 327 -20.69 -19.77 -3.99
N ASN A 328 -20.69 -20.19 -5.25
CA ASN A 328 -19.47 -20.48 -5.97
C ASN A 328 -18.71 -19.16 -5.96
N THR A 329 -17.87 -18.98 -4.94
CA THR A 329 -16.81 -18.00 -5.03
C THR A 329 -16.07 -18.39 -6.30
N PRO A 330 -16.10 -17.58 -7.38
CA PRO A 330 -15.34 -17.91 -8.56
C PRO A 330 -13.92 -18.15 -8.07
N THR A 331 -13.38 -19.34 -8.33
CA THR A 331 -11.96 -19.60 -8.08
C THR A 331 -11.21 -18.65 -8.99
N SER A 332 -10.97 -17.44 -8.49
CA SER A 332 -10.37 -16.36 -9.26
C SER A 332 -9.05 -16.94 -9.76
N PRO A 333 -8.87 -17.11 -11.08
CA PRO A 333 -7.63 -17.66 -11.59
C PRO A 333 -6.51 -16.82 -11.00
N VAL A 334 -5.53 -17.47 -10.37
CA VAL A 334 -4.34 -16.78 -9.89
C VAL A 334 -3.78 -16.02 -11.09
N LEU A 335 -3.92 -14.70 -11.07
CA LEU A 335 -3.52 -13.87 -12.19
C LEU A 335 -1.99 -13.93 -12.29
N PRO A 336 -1.41 -13.90 -13.50
CA PRO A 336 0.04 -13.86 -13.71
C PRO A 336 0.79 -12.78 -12.90
N GLY A 337 0.10 -11.76 -12.38
CA GLY A 337 0.66 -10.73 -11.50
C GLY A 337 0.69 -11.04 -10.00
N ALA A 338 0.27 -12.23 -9.57
CA ALA A 338 0.35 -12.62 -8.16
C ALA A 338 1.77 -13.04 -7.73
N PHE A 339 2.65 -13.32 -8.70
CA PHE A 339 4.04 -13.73 -8.50
C PHE A 339 4.96 -12.52 -8.50
N GLY A 340 5.72 -12.34 -7.42
CA GLY A 340 6.73 -11.31 -7.28
C GLY A 340 6.19 -9.89 -7.31
N HIS A 341 6.37 -9.19 -6.21
CA HIS A 341 5.95 -7.81 -6.03
C HIS A 341 7.14 -6.88 -6.22
N TRP A 342 6.86 -5.67 -6.66
CA TRP A 342 7.88 -4.69 -6.99
C TRP A 342 7.56 -3.40 -6.25
N TYR A 343 8.60 -2.78 -5.72
CA TYR A 343 8.51 -1.54 -4.98
C TYR A 343 9.63 -0.61 -5.46
N LEU A 344 9.25 0.55 -5.98
CA LEU A 344 10.18 1.61 -6.31
C LEU A 344 10.38 2.48 -5.06
N ASP A 345 11.62 2.57 -4.62
CA ASP A 345 12.08 3.54 -3.64
C ASP A 345 12.70 4.72 -4.38
N ALA A 346 11.85 5.70 -4.69
CA ALA A 346 12.25 6.89 -5.43
C ALA A 346 13.19 7.80 -4.62
N GLU A 347 13.18 7.69 -3.29
CA GLU A 347 14.03 8.52 -2.41
C GLU A 347 15.49 8.10 -2.53
N HIS A 348 15.75 6.79 -2.41
CA HIS A 348 17.09 6.25 -2.46
C HIS A 348 17.49 5.73 -3.85
N ASN A 349 16.63 5.91 -4.85
CA ASN A 349 16.81 5.43 -6.22
C ASN A 349 17.09 3.91 -6.29
N TYR A 350 16.24 3.13 -5.62
CA TYR A 350 16.34 1.67 -5.66
C TYR A 350 15.03 1.03 -6.12
N LEU A 351 15.16 -0.18 -6.64
CA LEU A 351 14.06 -1.05 -7.00
C LEU A 351 14.15 -2.33 -6.17
N TYR A 352 13.04 -2.72 -5.56
CA TYR A 352 12.96 -3.94 -4.78
C TYR A 352 12.00 -4.94 -5.43
N ALA A 353 12.46 -6.17 -5.63
CA ALA A 353 11.60 -7.31 -5.95
C ALA A 353 11.44 -8.18 -4.71
N TYR A 354 10.21 -8.53 -4.34
CA TYR A 354 9.96 -9.27 -3.10
C TYR A 354 8.75 -10.21 -3.21
N GLY A 355 8.77 -11.30 -2.43
CA GLY A 355 7.71 -12.29 -2.53
C GLY A 355 7.90 -13.48 -1.61
N LEU A 356 7.02 -14.46 -1.76
CA LEU A 356 7.09 -15.74 -1.05
C LEU A 356 7.77 -16.80 -1.93
N LEU A 357 8.37 -17.80 -1.29
CA LEU A 357 9.07 -18.91 -1.94
C LEU A 357 8.45 -20.26 -1.57
N GLY A 358 8.71 -21.26 -2.40
CA GLY A 358 8.46 -22.66 -2.07
C GLY A 358 9.37 -23.63 -2.82
N PRO A 359 9.42 -24.89 -2.39
CA PRO A 359 10.45 -25.85 -2.82
C PRO A 359 10.13 -26.57 -4.15
N LYS A 360 8.98 -26.28 -4.77
CA LYS A 360 8.47 -26.99 -5.96
C LYS A 360 7.78 -26.01 -6.91
N PRO A 361 7.57 -26.31 -8.20
CA PRO A 361 6.73 -25.48 -9.06
C PRO A 361 5.34 -25.21 -8.46
N PHE A 362 4.78 -24.02 -8.69
CA PHE A 362 3.47 -23.67 -8.13
C PHE A 362 2.38 -24.56 -8.71
N LYS A 363 1.60 -25.19 -7.82
CA LYS A 363 0.37 -25.91 -8.15
C LYS A 363 -0.80 -25.23 -7.44
N LYS A 364 -1.93 -25.07 -8.13
CA LYS A 364 -3.15 -24.44 -7.57
C LYS A 364 -3.63 -25.15 -6.30
N ILE A 365 -3.44 -26.47 -6.24
CA ILE A 365 -3.80 -27.32 -5.11
C ILE A 365 -2.53 -27.71 -4.36
N GLY A 366 -2.51 -27.46 -3.06
CA GLY A 366 -1.37 -27.79 -2.18
C GLY A 366 -0.08 -27.01 -2.41
N PRO A 367 -0.11 -25.68 -2.65
CA PRO A 367 1.12 -24.92 -2.71
C PRO A 367 1.77 -24.86 -1.32
N VAL A 368 2.99 -25.40 -1.24
CA VAL A 368 3.85 -25.31 -0.05
C VAL A 368 4.73 -24.08 -0.18
N ASN A 369 4.80 -23.29 0.89
CA ASN A 369 5.76 -22.19 1.03
C ASN A 369 6.74 -22.57 2.13
N ASP A 370 7.97 -22.13 1.96
CA ASP A 370 9.05 -22.38 2.90
C ASP A 370 9.81 -21.11 3.28
N GLY A 371 9.45 -19.95 2.73
CA GLY A 371 10.16 -18.71 3.01
C GLY A 371 9.73 -17.53 2.17
N PHE A 372 10.63 -16.56 2.10
CA PHE A 372 10.47 -15.33 1.32
C PHE A 372 11.78 -14.88 0.68
N TYR A 373 11.67 -13.89 -0.20
CA TYR A 373 12.82 -13.20 -0.77
C TYR A 373 12.61 -11.70 -0.85
N VAL A 374 13.73 -10.98 -0.82
CA VAL A 374 13.82 -9.54 -1.13
C VAL A 374 15.11 -9.29 -1.90
N TYR A 375 15.02 -8.72 -3.09
CA TYR A 375 16.14 -8.43 -3.98
C TYR A 375 16.18 -6.92 -4.19
N LYS A 376 17.34 -6.29 -4.01
CA LYS A 376 17.57 -4.85 -4.24
C LYS A 376 18.33 -4.66 -5.54
N TYR A 377 17.84 -3.77 -6.37
CA TYR A 377 18.44 -3.36 -7.64
C TYR A 377 18.65 -1.85 -7.64
N ASP A 378 19.62 -1.40 -8.43
CA ASP A 378 19.64 0.00 -8.86
C ASP A 378 18.55 0.25 -9.93
N LEU A 379 18.32 1.51 -10.31
CA LEU A 379 17.35 1.86 -11.35
C LEU A 379 17.82 1.50 -12.78
N LYS A 380 19.05 0.98 -12.93
CA LYS A 380 19.55 0.42 -14.19
C LYS A 380 19.30 -1.09 -14.28
N GLY A 381 18.68 -1.69 -13.26
CA GLY A 381 18.38 -3.11 -13.21
C GLY A 381 19.54 -3.99 -12.76
N ASN A 382 20.66 -3.41 -12.29
CA ASN A 382 21.77 -4.18 -11.74
C ASN A 382 21.41 -4.66 -10.34
N LEU A 383 21.62 -5.95 -10.07
CA LEU A 383 21.42 -6.53 -8.75
C LEU A 383 22.49 -5.98 -7.78
N ILE A 384 22.04 -5.35 -6.69
CA ILE A 384 22.91 -4.89 -5.61
C ILE A 384 23.10 -6.01 -4.59
N TRP A 385 22.00 -6.55 -4.08
CA TRP A 385 22.00 -7.71 -3.19
C TRP A 385 20.70 -8.49 -3.29
N LYS A 386 20.74 -9.74 -2.84
CA LYS A 386 19.56 -10.60 -2.70
C LYS A 386 19.52 -11.27 -1.33
N THR A 387 18.33 -11.34 -0.76
CA THR A 387 18.03 -12.06 0.48
C THR A 387 17.04 -13.16 0.16
N ILE A 388 17.43 -14.41 0.42
CA ILE A 388 16.55 -15.57 0.39
C ILE A 388 16.49 -16.10 1.82
N HIS A 389 15.32 -16.03 2.45
CA HIS A 389 15.11 -16.54 3.80
C HIS A 389 14.19 -17.75 3.70
N SER A 390 14.79 -18.93 3.59
CA SER A 390 14.10 -20.22 3.43
C SER A 390 14.13 -21.03 4.71
N ASP A 391 13.24 -22.01 4.80
CA ASP A 391 13.11 -22.96 5.92
C ASP A 391 12.90 -22.25 7.27
N VAL A 392 12.12 -21.16 7.21
CA VAL A 392 11.87 -20.21 8.29
C VAL A 392 10.95 -20.84 9.35
N PRO A 393 11.47 -21.27 10.52
CA PRO A 393 10.72 -22.13 11.44
C PRO A 393 9.39 -21.54 11.88
N GLU A 394 9.38 -20.25 12.23
CA GLU A 394 8.19 -19.56 12.72
C GLU A 394 7.08 -19.44 11.66
N LEU A 395 7.44 -19.31 10.38
CA LEU A 395 6.47 -19.35 9.29
C LEU A 395 5.98 -20.77 9.01
N LEU A 396 6.88 -21.75 9.10
CA LEU A 396 6.57 -23.16 8.86
C LEU A 396 5.68 -23.78 9.94
N ASP A 397 5.73 -23.25 11.16
CA ASP A 397 4.83 -23.63 12.25
C ASP A 397 3.39 -23.14 12.03
N GLU A 398 3.21 -22.11 11.21
CA GLU A 398 1.90 -21.55 10.89
C GLU A 398 1.25 -22.33 9.74
N LYS A 399 0.31 -23.22 10.08
CA LYS A 399 -0.39 -24.10 9.13
C LYS A 399 -0.98 -23.33 7.94
N GLN A 400 -1.52 -22.14 8.17
CA GLN A 400 -2.11 -21.31 7.11
C GLN A 400 -1.06 -20.72 6.16
N PHE A 401 0.17 -20.52 6.62
CA PHE A 401 1.28 -20.18 5.75
C PHE A 401 1.72 -21.41 4.94
N ARG A 402 2.02 -22.51 5.64
CA ARG A 402 2.66 -23.70 5.07
C ARG A 402 1.83 -24.42 4.02
N VAL A 403 0.53 -24.61 4.25
CA VAL A 403 -0.26 -25.61 3.51
C VAL A 403 -1.67 -25.14 3.12
N HIS A 404 -2.10 -25.47 1.89
CA HIS A 404 -3.49 -25.45 1.37
C HIS A 404 -4.30 -24.14 1.54
N SER A 405 -3.68 -23.00 1.90
CA SER A 405 -4.37 -21.72 1.88
C SER A 405 -4.40 -21.13 0.47
N THR A 406 -5.48 -20.42 0.15
CA THR A 406 -5.55 -19.62 -1.07
C THR A 406 -4.50 -18.49 -1.02
N PRO A 407 -3.88 -18.12 -2.15
CA PRO A 407 -2.85 -17.06 -2.18
C PRO A 407 -3.30 -15.72 -1.59
N TYR A 408 -4.58 -15.38 -1.69
CA TYR A 408 -5.10 -14.12 -1.17
C TYR A 408 -5.08 -14.01 0.37
N LEU A 409 -4.99 -15.15 1.07
CA LEU A 409 -4.90 -15.21 2.52
C LEU A 409 -3.49 -14.89 3.03
N ARG A 410 -2.48 -14.97 2.15
CA ARG A 410 -1.09 -14.60 2.44
C ARG A 410 -0.87 -13.21 1.91
N LYS A 411 -0.87 -12.26 2.83
CA LYS A 411 -0.70 -10.85 2.51
C LYS A 411 0.74 -10.45 2.79
N ILE A 412 1.41 -9.85 1.83
CA ILE A 412 2.79 -9.36 2.04
C ILE A 412 2.86 -7.84 1.92
N THR A 413 3.80 -7.24 2.64
CA THR A 413 4.12 -5.81 2.58
C THR A 413 5.64 -5.65 2.62
N LEU A 414 6.18 -4.70 1.86
CA LEU A 414 7.55 -4.23 2.00
C LEU A 414 7.48 -2.73 2.29
N LYS A 415 8.28 -2.25 3.23
CA LYS A 415 8.48 -0.84 3.52
C LYS A 415 9.98 -0.57 3.61
N VAL A 416 10.42 0.53 3.03
CA VAL A 416 11.76 1.07 3.24
C VAL A 416 11.67 2.14 4.33
N LEU A 417 12.60 2.09 5.29
CA LEU A 417 12.74 3.07 6.36
C LEU A 417 13.74 4.15 5.94
N ALA A 418 13.81 5.24 6.71
CA ALA A 418 14.70 6.36 6.42
C ALA A 418 16.19 5.99 6.47
N ASP A 419 16.57 4.97 7.25
CA ASP A 419 17.93 4.44 7.32
C ASP A 419 18.19 3.32 6.30
N GLU A 420 17.38 3.26 5.23
CA GLU A 420 17.37 2.22 4.18
C GLU A 420 17.10 0.78 4.67
N THR A 421 16.86 0.57 5.97
CA THR A 421 16.43 -0.74 6.46
C THR A 421 15.03 -1.05 5.95
N LEU A 422 14.71 -2.34 5.79
CA LEU A 422 13.43 -2.78 5.27
C LEU A 422 12.62 -3.48 6.35
N ASN A 423 11.32 -3.21 6.35
CA ASN A 423 10.35 -4.02 7.05
C ASN A 423 9.58 -4.86 6.03
N PHE A 424 9.90 -6.16 5.97
CA PHE A 424 9.14 -7.12 5.18
C PHE A 424 8.16 -7.85 6.09
N SER A 425 6.87 -7.81 5.78
CA SER A 425 5.87 -8.48 6.62
C SER A 425 5.05 -9.52 5.84
N VAL A 426 4.79 -10.65 6.49
CA VAL A 426 3.88 -11.70 6.05
C VAL A 426 2.70 -11.77 7.01
N HIS A 427 1.50 -11.55 6.49
CA HIS A 427 0.26 -11.56 7.24
C HIS A 427 -0.62 -12.72 6.77
N VAL A 428 -0.91 -13.63 7.70
CA VAL A 428 -1.87 -14.71 7.55
C VAL A 428 -3.06 -14.45 8.48
N PRO A 429 -4.21 -15.16 8.35
CA PRO A 429 -5.44 -14.82 9.06
C PRO A 429 -5.30 -14.53 10.55
N ASN A 430 -4.40 -15.18 11.28
CA ASN A 430 -4.23 -14.99 12.72
C ASN A 430 -2.83 -14.54 13.18
N THR A 431 -1.89 -14.32 12.26
CA THR A 431 -0.50 -14.06 12.62
C THR A 431 0.12 -13.05 11.66
N LEU A 432 0.83 -12.07 12.21
CA LEU A 432 1.70 -11.16 11.47
C LEU A 432 3.15 -11.48 11.84
N PHE A 433 3.95 -11.74 10.81
CA PHE A 433 5.40 -11.89 10.91
C PHE A 433 6.01 -10.64 10.28
N SER A 434 6.92 -9.98 10.98
CA SER A 434 7.63 -8.79 10.50
C SER A 434 9.12 -9.01 10.63
N TYR A 435 9.83 -8.92 9.51
CA TYR A 435 11.27 -9.13 9.39
C TYR A 435 11.95 -7.78 9.18
N GLU A 436 12.97 -7.50 10.00
CA GLU A 436 13.88 -6.39 9.75
C GLU A 436 15.05 -6.87 8.89
N ILE A 437 15.26 -6.18 7.77
CA ILE A 437 16.34 -6.46 6.81
C ILE A 437 17.23 -5.22 6.74
N THR A 438 18.53 -5.37 6.94
CA THR A 438 19.46 -4.24 6.85
C THR A 438 19.56 -3.67 5.44
N SER A 439 20.18 -2.49 5.30
CA SER A 439 20.51 -1.87 4.01
C SER A 439 21.36 -2.76 3.09
N GLU A 440 22.05 -3.76 3.65
CA GLU A 440 22.89 -4.75 2.97
C GLU A 440 22.18 -6.10 2.74
N GLY A 441 20.89 -6.21 3.09
CA GLY A 441 20.09 -7.42 2.82
C GLY A 441 20.18 -8.51 3.90
N GLN A 442 20.64 -8.21 5.11
CA GLN A 442 20.71 -9.20 6.20
C GLN A 442 19.44 -9.17 7.03
N VAL A 443 18.80 -10.33 7.26
CA VAL A 443 17.69 -10.44 8.22
C VAL A 443 18.26 -10.42 9.63
N VAL A 444 17.92 -9.41 10.41
CA VAL A 444 18.50 -9.19 11.75
C VAL A 444 17.52 -9.38 12.91
N ASP A 445 16.22 -9.32 12.64
CA ASP A 445 15.20 -9.63 13.65
C ASP A 445 13.88 -10.10 13.03
N VAL A 446 13.07 -10.78 13.85
CA VAL A 446 11.70 -11.18 13.54
C VAL A 446 10.75 -10.88 14.70
N VAL A 447 9.67 -10.17 14.40
CA VAL A 447 8.57 -9.89 15.35
C VAL A 447 7.34 -10.70 14.93
N ILE A 448 6.81 -11.49 15.85
CA ILE A 448 5.63 -12.34 15.63
C ILE A 448 4.46 -11.83 16.49
N GLN A 449 3.35 -11.50 15.85
CA GLN A 449 2.13 -11.01 16.51
C GLN A 449 0.95 -11.92 16.22
N LYS A 450 0.37 -12.57 17.25
CA LYS A 450 -0.82 -13.40 17.13
C LYS A 450 -2.10 -12.59 17.40
N LYS A 451 -3.06 -12.64 16.48
CA LYS A 451 -4.31 -11.85 16.50
C LYS A 451 -5.27 -12.18 17.63
N ALA A 452 -5.08 -13.29 18.35
CA ALA A 452 -5.90 -13.63 19.50
C ALA A 452 -5.80 -12.58 20.63
N GLU A 453 -4.79 -11.69 20.60
CA GLU A 453 -4.52 -10.78 21.72
C GLU A 453 -4.57 -9.28 21.42
N GLN A 454 -4.59 -8.80 20.17
CA GLN A 454 -4.78 -7.38 19.85
C GLN A 454 -4.89 -7.12 18.33
N TYR A 455 -5.46 -5.94 18.01
CA TYR A 455 -5.36 -5.22 16.73
C TYR A 455 -6.38 -5.56 15.65
N THR A 456 -7.60 -5.04 15.81
CA THR A 456 -8.38 -4.65 14.64
C THR A 456 -7.95 -3.30 14.05
N ASN A 457 -7.25 -2.41 14.77
CA ASN A 457 -7.14 -1.01 14.32
C ASN A 457 -5.83 -0.25 14.56
N SER A 458 -4.75 -0.77 15.17
CA SER A 458 -3.48 -0.03 15.26
C SER A 458 -2.33 -0.82 14.65
N MET A 459 -1.95 -0.47 13.42
CA MET A 459 -0.69 -0.92 12.86
C MET A 459 0.39 0.09 13.24
N VAL A 460 0.88 0.00 14.47
CA VAL A 460 2.23 0.48 14.76
C VAL A 460 3.13 -0.54 14.10
N HIS A 461 3.68 -0.18 12.95
CA HIS A 461 4.56 -1.07 12.21
C HIS A 461 5.90 -1.10 12.94
N ASN A 462 6.10 -2.13 13.75
CA ASN A 462 7.36 -2.42 14.42
C ASN A 462 8.45 -2.68 13.36
N SER A 463 9.41 -1.77 13.24
CA SER A 463 10.79 -2.17 13.04
C SER A 463 11.39 -2.53 14.40
N SER A 464 12.37 -3.42 14.43
CA SER A 464 12.93 -3.98 15.67
C SER A 464 13.94 -3.08 16.36
N ARG A 465 14.53 -2.13 15.63
CA ARG A 465 15.22 -1.00 16.27
C ARG A 465 14.20 -0.16 17.02
N GLN A 466 14.48 0.12 18.30
CA GLN A 466 13.66 0.86 19.27
C GLN A 466 13.08 2.16 18.67
N LEU A 467 12.00 2.04 17.90
CA LEU A 467 11.28 3.19 17.41
C LEU A 467 10.79 3.95 18.62
N ARG A 468 11.04 5.25 18.66
CA ARG A 468 10.57 6.07 19.78
C ARG A 468 9.04 6.06 19.80
N SER A 469 8.41 6.02 18.62
CA SER A 469 6.97 5.83 18.48
C SER A 469 6.46 4.49 19.04
N GLU A 470 7.19 3.39 18.86
CA GLU A 470 6.81 2.09 19.45
C GLU A 470 6.99 2.09 20.97
N ALA A 471 8.12 2.61 21.47
CA ALA A 471 8.35 2.76 22.90
C ALA A 471 7.26 3.64 23.55
N PHE A 472 6.84 4.70 22.85
CA PHE A 472 5.71 5.54 23.26
C PHE A 472 4.41 4.74 23.35
N VAL A 473 4.07 3.95 22.32
CA VAL A 473 2.83 3.15 22.30
C VAL A 473 2.83 2.09 23.40
N LYS A 474 3.98 1.42 23.65
CA LYS A 474 4.14 0.46 24.74
C LYS A 474 3.98 1.10 26.12
N LYS A 475 4.51 2.31 26.31
CA LYS A 475 4.39 3.08 27.56
C LYS A 475 2.99 3.67 27.77
N ASN A 476 2.23 3.87 26.70
CA ASN A 476 0.88 4.44 26.74
C ASN A 476 -0.15 3.44 26.19
N PRO A 477 -0.32 2.28 26.87
CA PRO A 477 -1.22 1.25 26.38
C PRO A 477 -2.65 1.78 26.36
N ILE A 478 -3.34 1.59 25.22
CA ILE A 478 -4.77 1.89 25.12
C ILE A 478 -5.53 0.97 26.07
N GLU A 479 -6.33 1.53 26.98
CA GLU A 479 -7.19 0.76 27.87
C GLU A 479 -8.08 -0.20 27.06
N LYS A 480 -8.32 -1.42 27.57
CA LYS A 480 -9.09 -2.46 26.83
C LYS A 480 -10.42 -1.95 26.28
N LYS A 481 -11.11 -1.07 27.01
CA LYS A 481 -12.39 -0.47 26.60
C LYS A 481 -12.25 0.46 25.39
N ASP A 482 -11.08 1.08 25.18
CA ASP A 482 -10.83 2.10 24.17
C ASP A 482 -10.11 1.56 22.92
N LYS A 483 -9.72 0.27 22.94
CA LYS A 483 -8.97 -0.38 21.85
C LYS A 483 -9.68 -0.35 20.50
N HIS A 484 -11.00 -0.19 20.48
CA HIS A 484 -11.77 -0.10 19.25
C HIS A 484 -11.86 1.33 18.70
N SER A 485 -11.61 2.35 19.53
CA SER A 485 -11.64 3.74 19.10
C SER A 485 -10.28 4.28 18.70
N VAL A 486 -9.17 3.79 19.28
CA VAL A 486 -7.85 4.37 18.97
C VAL A 486 -7.11 3.59 17.88
N VAL A 487 -6.75 4.27 16.79
CA VAL A 487 -5.92 3.79 15.67
C VAL A 487 -4.57 4.49 15.74
N TYR A 488 -3.48 3.75 15.54
CA TYR A 488 -2.16 4.32 15.32
C TYR A 488 -1.73 4.08 13.88
N SER A 489 -1.09 5.07 13.27
CA SER A 489 -0.39 4.97 11.99
C SER A 489 0.95 5.65 12.12
N ASN A 490 2.03 4.97 11.74
CA ASN A 490 3.36 5.56 11.66
C ASN A 490 3.84 5.69 10.22
N PHE A 491 4.63 6.72 9.98
CA PHE A 491 5.45 6.83 8.78
C PHE A 491 6.79 7.47 9.12
N TYR A 492 7.74 7.29 8.21
CA TYR A 492 9.12 7.71 8.38
C TYR A 492 9.40 8.83 7.40
N SER A 493 10.12 9.82 7.88
CA SER A 493 10.76 10.85 7.07
C SER A 493 12.27 10.75 7.25
N SER A 494 13.03 11.35 6.34
CA SER A 494 14.48 11.44 6.46
C SER A 494 14.95 12.09 7.77
N VAL A 495 14.09 12.89 8.42
CA VAL A 495 14.41 13.62 9.65
C VAL A 495 13.83 12.99 10.94
N GLY A 496 12.95 11.99 10.83
CA GLY A 496 12.32 11.40 12.01
C GLY A 496 11.07 10.55 11.75
N GLU A 497 10.50 10.03 12.83
CA GLU A 497 9.27 9.24 12.83
C GLU A 497 8.06 10.14 13.11
N ILE A 498 6.97 9.91 12.40
CA ILE A 498 5.69 10.55 12.71
C ILE A 498 4.68 9.48 13.06
N LEU A 499 4.14 9.57 14.28
CA LEU A 499 3.06 8.74 14.77
C LEU A 499 1.78 9.56 14.81
N MET A 500 0.81 9.14 14.01
CA MET A 500 -0.57 9.61 14.12
C MET A 500 -1.33 8.67 15.04
N ARG A 501 -1.97 9.22 16.07
CA ARG A 501 -2.94 8.55 16.92
C ARG A 501 -4.30 9.16 16.63
N ILE A 502 -5.23 8.35 16.15
CA ILE A 502 -6.61 8.75 15.82
C ILE A 502 -7.50 8.15 16.89
N ASP A 503 -8.21 8.96 17.66
CA ASP A 503 -9.24 8.49 18.58
C ASP A 503 -10.62 8.67 17.95
N ASN A 504 -11.19 7.58 17.41
CA ASN A 504 -12.49 7.56 16.76
C ASN A 504 -13.67 7.97 17.67
N ARG A 505 -13.49 8.06 19.00
CA ARG A 505 -14.54 8.55 19.91
C ARG A 505 -14.59 10.06 19.98
N SER A 506 -13.42 10.67 20.15
CA SER A 506 -13.30 12.13 20.25
C SER A 506 -13.09 12.77 18.88
N GLY A 507 -12.83 11.99 17.83
CA GLY A 507 -12.38 12.49 16.54
C GLY A 507 -10.95 13.05 16.56
N GLU A 508 -10.27 13.08 17.71
CA GLU A 508 -8.96 13.74 17.84
C GLU A 508 -7.87 12.96 17.10
N VAL A 509 -6.98 13.70 16.42
CA VAL A 509 -5.76 13.16 15.83
C VAL A 509 -4.54 13.82 16.47
N ASP A 510 -3.83 13.04 17.28
CA ASP A 510 -2.52 13.46 17.78
C ASP A 510 -1.47 13.11 16.72
N ILE A 511 -0.74 14.11 16.25
CA ILE A 511 0.44 13.92 15.40
C ILE A 511 1.66 14.13 16.28
N MET A 512 2.42 13.07 16.47
CA MET A 512 3.61 13.06 17.31
C MET A 512 4.82 12.87 16.42
N TYR A 513 5.79 13.76 16.55
CA TYR A 513 7.06 13.69 15.85
C TYR A 513 8.15 13.22 16.81
N PHE A 514 8.95 12.26 16.36
CA PHE A 514 10.12 11.76 17.05
C PHE A 514 11.35 11.97 16.15
N GLU A 515 12.31 12.76 16.61
CA GLU A 515 13.54 13.02 15.85
C GLU A 515 14.35 11.73 15.64
N SER A 516 14.88 11.53 14.42
CA SER A 516 15.84 10.46 14.15
C SER A 516 17.15 10.72 14.92
N ARG A 517 17.83 9.66 15.34
CA ARG A 517 19.08 9.77 16.10
C ARG A 517 20.30 9.92 15.20
#